data_AF-J0CXQ7-F1
#
_entry.id   AF-J0CXQ7-F1
#
_cell.length_a   1.000
_cell.length_b   1.000
_cell.length_c   1.000
_cell.angle_alpha   90.00
_cell.angle_beta   90.00
_cell.angle_gamma   90.00
#
_symmetry.space_group_name_H-M   'P 1'
#
loop_
_entity.id
_entity.type
_entity.pdbx_description
1 polymer ?
#
loop_
_entity_poly.entity_id
_entity_poly.type
_entity_poly.pdbx_seq_one_letter_code
_entity_poly.pdbx_strand_id
1 'polypeptide(L)'
;MFPLGLFRHFPALSILSVHGGPCLGAEPSDATARQAIAPQLAAFAVEVIQCDHLALFGAVPHLASIPAVKCREPHIDLMRILLDHLYGPLELGVMLPTYWENEIEVAFSAPKSERLRVFVEDSTRIQSDWPRDIVFAPDLAERVTALRLTASLAYLVPLFAELPTCTTLSLQVGNKDDLLGLPPATLALPALKSVVVRSRAEHVPVIISAETLREFLVCLVGTRTVQPTLHIEDSLVLTGDSAALMRDYAVERAH
;
A
#
# COMPACT_ATOMS: atom_id res chain seq x y z
N MET A 1 -7.60 -31.03 4.25
CA MET A 1 -6.56 -30.82 5.29
C MET A 1 -5.82 -29.54 4.95
N PHE A 2 -6.08 -28.47 5.70
CA PHE A 2 -5.26 -27.26 5.63
C PHE A 2 -3.78 -27.59 5.95
N PRO A 3 -2.79 -26.90 5.35
CA PRO A 3 -1.35 -27.16 5.52
C PRO A 3 -0.76 -26.94 6.94
N LEU A 4 -1.56 -26.93 8.02
CA LEU A 4 -1.03 -26.86 9.39
C LEU A 4 -0.21 -28.12 9.75
N GLY A 5 -0.55 -29.26 9.13
CA GLY A 5 0.26 -30.47 9.22
C GLY A 5 1.65 -30.31 8.60
N LEU A 6 1.83 -29.43 7.60
CA LEU A 6 3.15 -29.22 6.99
C LEU A 6 4.14 -28.65 7.99
N PHE A 7 3.75 -27.73 8.87
CA PHE A 7 4.69 -27.17 9.86
C PHE A 7 5.13 -28.18 10.93
N ARG A 8 4.32 -29.21 11.20
CA ARG A 8 4.74 -30.33 12.05
C ARG A 8 5.82 -31.19 11.39
N HIS A 9 5.83 -31.25 10.06
CA HIS A 9 6.77 -32.05 9.28
C HIS A 9 7.96 -31.24 8.73
N PHE A 10 7.83 -29.92 8.62
CA PHE A 10 8.83 -29.00 8.07
C PHE A 10 9.07 -27.83 9.06
N PRO A 11 9.71 -28.09 10.21
CA PRO A 11 9.92 -27.07 11.26
C PRO A 11 10.83 -25.91 10.85
N ALA A 12 11.63 -26.09 9.78
CA ALA A 12 12.51 -25.06 9.23
C ALA A 12 11.88 -24.23 8.09
N LEU A 13 10.59 -24.42 7.80
CA LEU A 13 9.91 -23.73 6.72
C LEU A 13 9.73 -22.24 7.06
N SER A 14 10.43 -21.35 6.35
CA SER A 14 10.39 -19.89 6.54
C SER A 14 9.56 -19.14 5.48
N ILE A 15 9.20 -19.79 4.38
CA ILE A 15 8.39 -19.22 3.29
C ILE A 15 7.40 -20.29 2.85
N LEU A 16 6.11 -19.95 2.78
CA LEU A 16 5.08 -20.80 2.21
C LEU A 16 4.36 -20.02 1.10
N SER A 17 4.71 -20.32 -0.15
CA SER A 17 3.93 -19.87 -1.30
C SER A 17 2.85 -20.89 -1.62
N VAL A 18 1.60 -20.47 -1.69
CA VAL A 18 0.48 -21.37 -1.99
C VAL A 18 -0.14 -20.99 -3.33
N HIS A 19 0.01 -21.88 -4.31
CA HIS A 19 -0.53 -21.71 -5.66
C HIS A 19 -1.75 -22.64 -5.84
N GLY A 20 -2.95 -22.08 -6.00
CA GLY A 20 -4.17 -22.82 -6.35
C GLY A 20 -5.37 -22.62 -5.40
N GLY A 21 -6.52 -22.25 -5.97
CA GLY A 21 -7.74 -21.82 -5.26
C GLY A 21 -8.59 -22.86 -4.50
N PRO A 22 -8.80 -24.11 -4.97
CA PRO A 22 -9.84 -24.97 -4.35
C PRO A 22 -9.38 -25.80 -3.14
N CYS A 23 -8.08 -25.98 -2.91
CA CYS A 23 -7.55 -26.92 -1.90
C CYS A 23 -7.44 -26.32 -0.48
N LEU A 24 -7.73 -25.04 -0.32
CA LEU A 24 -7.48 -24.26 0.90
C LEU A 24 -8.74 -24.03 1.76
N GLY A 25 -9.89 -24.48 1.28
CA GLY A 25 -11.20 -24.28 1.91
C GLY A 25 -11.60 -25.27 3.00
N ALA A 26 -10.78 -26.28 3.30
CA ALA A 26 -11.14 -27.29 4.30
C ALA A 26 -10.78 -26.80 5.71
N GLU A 27 -11.79 -26.38 6.48
CA GLU A 27 -11.66 -26.23 7.94
C GLU A 27 -10.99 -27.49 8.52
N PRO A 28 -10.06 -27.34 9.49
CA PRO A 28 -9.52 -28.51 10.18
C PRO A 28 -10.67 -29.27 10.85
N SER A 29 -10.93 -30.50 10.37
CA SER A 29 -11.94 -31.41 10.91
C SER A 29 -11.69 -31.79 12.37
N ASP A 30 -10.44 -31.65 12.82
CA ASP A 30 -9.96 -32.19 14.09
C ASP A 30 -9.59 -31.07 15.06
N ALA A 31 -10.06 -31.19 16.30
CA ALA A 31 -9.76 -30.25 17.40
C ALA A 31 -8.24 -30.10 17.67
N THR A 32 -7.44 -31.13 17.34
CA THR A 32 -5.97 -31.15 17.48
C THR A 32 -5.23 -30.37 16.39
N ALA A 33 -5.86 -30.08 15.25
CA ALA A 33 -5.28 -29.24 14.21
C ALA A 33 -5.45 -27.74 14.55
N ARG A 34 -6.46 -27.37 15.35
CA ARG A 34 -6.67 -25.99 15.84
C ARG A 34 -5.61 -25.52 16.85
N GLN A 35 -4.81 -26.44 17.42
CA GLN A 35 -3.78 -26.17 18.42
C GLN A 35 -2.35 -26.41 17.91
N ALA A 36 -2.13 -26.32 16.59
CA ALA A 36 -0.77 -26.35 16.06
C ALA A 36 -0.05 -25.05 16.45
N ILE A 37 0.63 -25.07 17.60
CA ILE A 37 1.57 -24.04 18.01
C ILE A 37 2.80 -24.25 17.12
N ALA A 38 3.07 -23.31 16.23
CA ALA A 38 4.30 -23.26 15.42
C ALA A 38 5.18 -22.12 15.94
N PRO A 39 5.91 -22.33 17.07
CA PRO A 39 6.65 -21.28 17.76
C PRO A 39 7.89 -20.77 16.99
N GLN A 40 8.21 -21.35 15.83
CA GLN A 40 9.41 -21.03 15.04
C GLN A 40 9.12 -20.25 13.74
N LEU A 41 7.87 -19.84 13.48
CA LEU A 41 7.52 -18.99 12.34
C LEU A 41 8.02 -17.55 12.58
N ALA A 42 9.33 -17.34 12.45
CA ALA A 42 9.98 -16.04 12.56
C ALA A 42 9.68 -15.13 11.34
N ALA A 43 9.41 -15.74 10.19
CA ALA A 43 8.84 -15.09 9.03
C ALA A 43 7.84 -16.06 8.39
N PHE A 44 6.68 -15.55 8.06
CA PHE A 44 5.71 -16.23 7.23
C PHE A 44 5.29 -15.20 6.19
N ALA A 45 5.72 -15.41 4.95
CA ALA A 45 5.24 -14.64 3.81
C ALA A 45 4.28 -15.54 3.06
N VAL A 46 2.99 -15.21 3.07
CA VAL A 46 1.98 -15.94 2.29
C VAL A 46 1.70 -15.14 1.03
N GLU A 47 2.08 -15.71 -0.11
CA GLU A 47 1.55 -15.26 -1.39
C GLU A 47 0.36 -16.17 -1.73
N VAL A 48 -0.82 -15.58 -1.86
CA VAL A 48 -2.06 -16.25 -2.25
C VAL A 48 -2.42 -15.81 -3.67
N ILE A 49 -2.16 -16.70 -4.62
CA ILE A 49 -2.52 -16.52 -6.02
C ILE A 49 -3.84 -17.28 -6.24
N GLN A 50 -4.94 -16.52 -6.22
CA GLN A 50 -6.33 -16.96 -6.35
C GLN A 50 -6.89 -17.72 -5.14
N CYS A 51 -7.97 -17.22 -4.54
CA CYS A 51 -8.58 -17.87 -3.40
C CYS A 51 -10.08 -17.59 -3.32
N ASP A 52 -10.88 -18.60 -3.69
CA ASP A 52 -12.34 -18.53 -3.63
C ASP A 52 -12.89 -18.66 -2.20
N HIS A 53 -12.05 -18.97 -1.20
CA HIS A 53 -12.51 -19.39 0.13
C HIS A 53 -11.70 -18.80 1.31
N LEU A 54 -12.38 -17.94 2.08
CA LEU A 54 -11.97 -17.32 3.35
C LEU A 54 -11.47 -18.28 4.45
N ALA A 55 -11.82 -19.57 4.38
CA ALA A 55 -11.55 -20.56 5.43
C ALA A 55 -10.06 -20.75 5.72
N LEU A 56 -9.17 -20.44 4.75
CA LEU A 56 -7.73 -20.52 4.96
C LEU A 56 -7.29 -19.60 6.11
N PHE A 57 -7.74 -18.35 6.08
CA PHE A 57 -7.29 -17.31 7.01
C PHE A 57 -7.89 -17.45 8.40
N GLY A 58 -9.13 -17.95 8.49
CA GLY A 58 -9.74 -18.35 9.76
C GLY A 58 -9.05 -19.56 10.41
N ALA A 59 -8.37 -20.39 9.63
CA ALA A 59 -7.65 -21.58 10.09
C ALA A 59 -6.19 -21.33 10.47
N VAL A 60 -5.62 -20.14 10.24
CA VAL A 60 -4.24 -19.82 10.64
C VAL A 60 -4.24 -19.31 12.09
N PRO A 61 -3.85 -20.11 13.09
CA PRO A 61 -3.60 -19.59 14.41
C PRO A 61 -2.46 -18.57 14.29
N HIS A 62 -2.69 -17.35 14.75
CA HIS A 62 -1.73 -16.23 14.71
C HIS A 62 -1.57 -15.52 13.35
N LEU A 63 -2.64 -15.31 12.58
CA LEU A 63 -2.59 -14.41 11.40
C LEU A 63 -2.00 -13.01 11.69
N ALA A 64 -2.14 -12.53 12.93
CA ALA A 64 -1.48 -11.33 13.42
C ALA A 64 0.06 -11.45 13.49
N SER A 65 0.66 -12.62 13.70
CA SER A 65 2.11 -12.79 13.77
C SER A 65 2.78 -12.91 12.40
N ILE A 66 2.01 -12.92 11.32
CA ILE A 66 2.50 -13.03 9.94
C ILE A 66 3.03 -11.68 9.47
N PRO A 67 4.33 -11.56 9.15
CA PRO A 67 4.92 -10.31 8.66
C PRO A 67 4.35 -9.88 7.31
N ALA A 68 4.16 -10.77 6.33
CA ALA A 68 3.66 -10.36 5.02
C ALA A 68 2.58 -11.30 4.49
N VAL A 69 1.49 -10.72 3.99
CA VAL A 69 0.46 -11.43 3.23
C VAL A 69 0.24 -10.68 1.93
N LYS A 70 0.35 -11.37 0.79
CA LYS A 70 0.11 -10.82 -0.55
C LYS A 70 -1.03 -11.59 -1.21
N CYS A 71 -2.07 -10.91 -1.66
CA CYS A 71 -3.27 -11.50 -2.27
C CYS A 71 -3.53 -10.91 -3.67
N ARG A 72 -3.82 -11.74 -4.67
CA ARG A 72 -4.13 -11.31 -6.05
C ARG A 72 -5.62 -11.24 -6.41
N GLU A 73 -6.51 -11.67 -5.52
CA GLU A 73 -7.97 -11.60 -5.74
C GLU A 73 -8.65 -11.04 -4.47
N PRO A 74 -9.16 -9.80 -4.51
CA PRO A 74 -9.65 -9.12 -3.33
C PRO A 74 -11.11 -9.47 -3.05
N HIS A 75 -11.36 -10.46 -2.19
CA HIS A 75 -12.64 -10.55 -1.49
C HIS A 75 -12.68 -9.50 -0.37
N ILE A 76 -13.64 -8.57 -0.39
CA ILE A 76 -13.76 -7.46 0.59
C ILE A 76 -13.68 -7.96 2.03
N ASP A 77 -14.41 -9.03 2.36
CA ASP A 77 -14.43 -9.60 3.71
C ASP A 77 -13.05 -10.14 4.13
N LEU A 78 -12.32 -10.74 3.20
CA LEU A 78 -10.97 -11.26 3.46
C LEU A 78 -10.01 -10.13 3.73
N MET A 79 -10.09 -9.07 2.93
CA MET A 79 -9.25 -7.91 3.08
C MET A 79 -9.49 -7.20 4.41
N ARG A 80 -10.76 -7.03 4.81
CA ARG A 80 -11.12 -6.47 6.12
C ARG A 80 -10.50 -7.27 7.26
N ILE A 81 -10.67 -8.59 7.25
CA ILE A 81 -10.06 -9.49 8.23
C ILE A 81 -8.53 -9.29 8.25
N LEU A 82 -7.88 -9.22 7.09
CA LEU A 82 -6.42 -9.04 7.02
C LEU A 82 -5.96 -7.69 7.57
N LEU A 83 -6.73 -6.63 7.36
CA LEU A 83 -6.44 -5.27 7.81
C LEU A 83 -6.72 -5.05 9.31
N ASP A 84 -7.68 -5.76 9.88
CA ASP A 84 -7.93 -5.76 11.33
C ASP A 84 -6.72 -6.26 12.12
N HIS A 85 -5.93 -7.18 11.55
CA HIS A 85 -4.70 -7.68 12.16
C HIS A 85 -3.54 -6.68 12.18
N LEU A 86 -3.64 -5.59 11.42
CA LEU A 86 -2.60 -4.56 11.41
C LEU A 86 -2.69 -3.60 12.60
N TYR A 87 -3.78 -3.60 13.39
CA TYR A 87 -3.98 -2.83 14.64
C TYR A 87 -3.42 -1.40 14.68
N GLY A 88 -4.31 -0.42 14.84
CA GLY A 88 -3.91 0.98 15.03
C GLY A 88 -3.69 1.74 13.71
N PRO A 89 -2.85 2.79 13.71
CA PRO A 89 -2.60 3.62 12.53
C PRO A 89 -2.05 2.79 11.37
N LEU A 90 -2.38 3.20 10.15
CA LEU A 90 -1.99 2.53 8.92
C LEU A 90 -1.24 3.47 7.99
N GLU A 91 -0.26 2.90 7.30
CA GLU A 91 0.38 3.48 6.12
C GLU A 91 -0.17 2.74 4.90
N LEU A 92 -0.74 3.50 3.98
CA LEU A 92 -1.31 3.00 2.73
C LEU A 92 -0.33 3.28 1.59
N GLY A 93 0.07 2.27 0.84
CA GLY A 93 0.88 2.37 -0.37
C GLY A 93 0.09 1.95 -1.60
N VAL A 94 0.10 2.76 -2.66
CA VAL A 94 -0.44 2.44 -3.97
C VAL A 94 0.71 2.53 -4.96
N MET A 95 1.24 1.38 -5.35
CA MET A 95 2.56 1.27 -5.95
C MET A 95 2.56 0.37 -7.18
N LEU A 96 3.43 0.69 -8.13
CA LEU A 96 3.82 -0.26 -9.17
C LEU A 96 4.94 -1.16 -8.61
N PRO A 97 4.81 -2.50 -8.67
CA PRO A 97 5.87 -3.39 -8.23
C PRO A 97 7.07 -3.30 -9.15
N THR A 98 8.26 -3.53 -8.59
CA THR A 98 9.55 -3.40 -9.30
C THR A 98 9.69 -4.34 -10.50
N TYR A 99 9.01 -5.49 -10.48
CA TYR A 99 9.25 -6.58 -11.43
C TYR A 99 8.07 -6.87 -12.38
N TRP A 100 6.90 -6.27 -12.16
CA TRP A 100 5.67 -6.60 -12.89
C TRP A 100 4.93 -5.33 -13.31
N GLU A 101 5.19 -4.84 -14.53
CA GLU A 101 4.67 -3.54 -15.01
C GLU A 101 3.14 -3.50 -15.18
N ASN A 102 2.50 -4.66 -15.32
CA ASN A 102 1.04 -4.78 -15.46
C ASN A 102 0.32 -4.96 -14.12
N GLU A 103 1.00 -4.79 -13.00
CA GLU A 103 0.42 -4.97 -11.68
C GLU A 103 0.40 -3.68 -10.87
N ILE A 104 -0.60 -3.56 -9.99
CA ILE A 104 -0.69 -2.50 -9.00
C ILE A 104 -0.78 -3.16 -7.63
N GLU A 105 0.06 -2.73 -6.72
CA GLU A 105 0.05 -3.17 -5.33
C GLU A 105 -0.58 -2.09 -4.44
N VAL A 106 -1.67 -2.47 -3.77
CA VAL A 106 -2.27 -1.73 -2.66
C VAL A 106 -1.78 -2.37 -1.36
N ALA A 107 -0.82 -1.73 -0.72
CA ALA A 107 -0.16 -2.23 0.48
C ALA A 107 -0.61 -1.46 1.72
N PHE A 108 -0.86 -2.18 2.81
CA PHE A 108 -1.12 -1.61 4.12
C PHE A 108 -0.09 -2.12 5.11
N SER A 109 0.51 -1.21 5.86
CA SER A 109 1.40 -1.53 6.97
C SER A 109 1.02 -0.73 8.21
N ALA A 110 1.35 -1.26 9.38
CA ALA A 110 1.23 -0.49 10.62
C ALA A 110 2.61 0.09 10.99
N PRO A 111 2.70 1.38 11.38
CA PRO A 111 3.95 1.99 11.80
C PRO A 111 4.60 1.16 12.90
N LYS A 112 5.92 0.93 12.80
CA LYS A 112 6.73 0.15 13.76
C LYS A 112 6.40 -1.35 13.83
N SER A 113 5.44 -1.83 13.05
CA SER A 113 5.26 -3.26 12.84
C SER A 113 6.00 -3.65 11.56
N GLU A 114 6.66 -4.80 11.55
CA GLU A 114 7.18 -5.41 10.31
C GLU A 114 6.04 -6.08 9.50
N ARG A 115 4.78 -5.69 9.76
CA ARG A 115 3.59 -6.32 9.18
C ARG A 115 3.09 -5.54 7.98
N LEU A 116 2.83 -6.28 6.90
CA LEU A 116 2.41 -5.80 5.61
C LEU A 116 1.27 -6.68 5.08
N ARG A 117 0.23 -6.05 4.54
CA ARG A 117 -0.86 -6.70 3.81
C ARG A 117 -0.92 -6.07 2.42
N VAL A 118 -0.60 -6.84 1.40
CA VAL A 118 -0.51 -6.40 0.01
C VAL A 118 -1.63 -7.04 -0.78
N PHE A 119 -2.32 -6.22 -1.56
CA PHE A 119 -3.36 -6.65 -2.47
C PHE A 119 -2.98 -6.22 -3.87
N VAL A 120 -2.97 -7.15 -4.80
CA VAL A 120 -2.44 -6.95 -6.16
C VAL A 120 -3.57 -7.00 -7.15
N GLU A 121 -3.58 -6.02 -8.04
CA GLU A 121 -4.48 -5.96 -9.19
C GLU A 121 -3.72 -5.97 -10.51
N ASP A 122 -4.40 -6.45 -11.55
CA ASP A 122 -4.00 -6.22 -12.94
C ASP A 122 -4.37 -4.79 -13.36
N SER A 123 -3.36 -4.00 -13.74
CA SER A 123 -3.51 -2.60 -14.12
C SER A 123 -4.38 -2.40 -15.38
N THR A 124 -4.54 -3.43 -16.19
CA THR A 124 -5.38 -3.41 -17.39
C THR A 124 -6.86 -3.67 -17.10
N ARG A 125 -7.19 -4.14 -15.89
CA ARG A 125 -8.52 -4.60 -15.48
C ARG A 125 -9.15 -3.76 -14.38
N ILE A 126 -8.63 -2.56 -14.13
CA ILE A 126 -9.18 -1.61 -13.14
C ILE A 126 -10.54 -1.09 -13.62
N GLN A 127 -11.54 -1.95 -13.52
CA GLN A 127 -12.96 -1.72 -13.76
C GLN A 127 -13.78 -1.97 -12.48
N SER A 128 -13.14 -2.46 -11.42
CA SER A 128 -13.78 -2.84 -10.17
C SER A 128 -14.01 -1.62 -9.27
N ASP A 129 -15.09 -1.64 -8.48
CA ASP A 129 -15.34 -0.68 -7.37
C ASP A 129 -14.32 -0.84 -6.22
N TRP A 130 -13.30 -1.67 -6.42
CA TRP A 130 -12.15 -1.87 -5.57
C TRP A 130 -10.93 -1.13 -6.16
N PRO A 131 -10.04 -0.48 -5.38
CA PRO A 131 -9.89 -0.45 -3.91
C PRO A 131 -10.89 0.44 -3.16
N ARG A 132 -11.83 1.09 -3.87
CA ARG A 132 -12.79 2.02 -3.27
C ARG A 132 -13.60 1.37 -2.12
N ASP A 133 -14.16 0.18 -2.30
CA ASP A 133 -14.96 -0.46 -1.25
C ASP A 133 -14.20 -0.78 0.05
N ILE A 134 -12.87 -0.73 0.03
CA ILE A 134 -12.02 -1.10 1.15
C ILE A 134 -11.37 0.11 1.78
N VAL A 135 -10.82 1.00 0.95
CA VAL A 135 -10.30 2.29 1.41
C VAL A 135 -11.41 3.16 2.00
N PHE A 136 -12.63 3.10 1.46
CA PHE A 136 -13.76 3.91 1.92
C PHE A 136 -14.53 3.28 3.08
N ALA A 137 -14.13 2.09 3.57
CA ALA A 137 -14.63 1.63 4.86
C ALA A 137 -14.25 2.72 5.89
N PRO A 138 -15.22 3.45 6.49
CA PRO A 138 -14.92 4.67 7.23
C PRO A 138 -13.91 4.44 8.37
N ASP A 139 -14.02 3.28 9.00
CA ASP A 139 -13.12 2.78 10.04
C ASP A 139 -11.67 2.58 9.56
N LEU A 140 -11.47 2.19 8.30
CA LEU A 140 -10.14 2.06 7.72
C LEU A 140 -9.57 3.43 7.31
N ALA A 141 -10.37 4.27 6.67
CA ALA A 141 -9.97 5.60 6.23
C ALA A 141 -9.47 6.46 7.41
N GLU A 142 -10.16 6.39 8.55
CA GLU A 142 -9.79 7.06 9.81
C GLU A 142 -8.50 6.51 10.46
N ARG A 143 -8.02 5.33 10.04
CA ARG A 143 -6.76 4.77 10.52
C ARG A 143 -5.58 5.16 9.64
N VAL A 144 -5.80 5.58 8.40
CA VAL A 144 -4.71 5.91 7.47
C VAL A 144 -4.06 7.23 7.88
N THR A 145 -2.81 7.16 8.36
CA THR A 145 -2.02 8.32 8.79
C THR A 145 -0.97 8.75 7.77
N ALA A 146 -0.60 7.85 6.85
CA ALA A 146 0.30 8.16 5.75
C ALA A 146 -0.16 7.48 4.45
N LEU A 147 -0.01 8.19 3.33
CA LEU A 147 -0.26 7.70 1.98
C LEU A 147 1.02 7.75 1.17
N ARG A 148 1.40 6.65 0.55
CA ARG A 148 2.46 6.56 -0.46
C ARG A 148 1.82 6.28 -1.82
N LEU A 149 2.07 7.14 -2.79
CA LEU A 149 1.48 7.06 -4.12
C LEU A 149 2.58 7.10 -5.19
N THR A 150 2.54 6.19 -6.16
CA THR A 150 3.33 6.32 -7.40
C THR A 150 2.66 7.32 -8.33
N ALA A 151 3.40 8.32 -8.81
CA ALA A 151 2.85 9.43 -9.58
C ALA A 151 2.07 8.98 -10.82
N SER A 152 2.56 7.98 -11.56
CA SER A 152 1.84 7.41 -12.72
C SER A 152 0.52 6.73 -12.38
N LEU A 153 0.26 6.43 -11.10
CA LEU A 153 -1.01 5.90 -10.59
C LEU A 153 -1.96 7.00 -10.07
N ALA A 154 -1.66 8.28 -10.31
CA ALA A 154 -2.52 9.39 -9.89
C ALA A 154 -3.93 9.37 -10.49
N TYR A 155 -4.14 8.65 -11.60
CA TYR A 155 -5.48 8.43 -12.14
C TYR A 155 -6.38 7.62 -11.19
N LEU A 156 -5.82 6.92 -10.19
CA LEU A 156 -6.56 6.21 -9.14
C LEU A 156 -7.01 7.13 -8.00
N VAL A 157 -6.57 8.39 -7.95
CA VAL A 157 -6.94 9.35 -6.89
C VAL A 157 -8.45 9.42 -6.62
N PRO A 158 -9.35 9.39 -7.63
CA PRO A 158 -10.79 9.35 -7.39
C PRO A 158 -11.28 8.14 -6.56
N LEU A 159 -10.48 7.08 -6.47
CA LEU A 159 -10.74 5.88 -5.65
C LEU A 159 -10.32 6.07 -4.18
N PHE A 160 -10.03 7.29 -3.76
CA PHE A 160 -9.77 7.64 -2.37
C PHE A 160 -10.63 8.87 -2.08
N ALA A 161 -11.85 8.72 -1.55
CA ALA A 161 -12.72 9.90 -1.32
C ALA A 161 -12.05 10.91 -0.39
N GLU A 162 -11.68 10.45 0.80
CA GLU A 162 -11.16 11.28 1.86
C GLU A 162 -10.35 10.44 2.84
N LEU A 163 -9.18 10.94 3.23
CA LEU A 163 -8.36 10.34 4.28
C LEU A 163 -8.18 11.38 5.39
N PRO A 164 -9.12 11.47 6.34
CA PRO A 164 -9.22 12.60 7.26
C PRO A 164 -8.04 12.71 8.23
N THR A 165 -7.41 11.58 8.55
CA THR A 165 -6.28 11.48 9.49
C THR A 165 -4.92 11.47 8.81
N CYS A 166 -4.86 11.50 7.48
CA CYS A 166 -3.62 11.39 6.74
C CYS A 166 -2.78 12.67 6.91
N THR A 167 -1.65 12.56 7.61
CA THR A 167 -0.74 13.67 7.88
C THR A 167 0.42 13.75 6.89
N THR A 168 0.72 12.65 6.20
CA THR A 168 1.90 12.54 5.33
C THR A 168 1.52 11.94 3.97
N LEU A 169 1.82 12.68 2.91
CA LEU A 169 1.75 12.18 1.53
C LEU A 169 3.16 11.96 1.00
N SER A 170 3.49 10.75 0.58
CA SER A 170 4.75 10.40 -0.05
C SER A 170 4.52 10.13 -1.54
N LEU A 171 4.95 11.02 -2.41
CA LEU A 171 4.90 10.84 -3.85
C LEU A 171 6.19 10.18 -4.36
N GLN A 172 6.05 9.09 -5.11
CA GLN A 172 7.15 8.44 -5.81
C GLN A 172 7.11 8.75 -7.29
N VAL A 173 8.22 9.23 -7.84
CA VAL A 173 8.37 9.59 -9.24
C VAL A 173 9.39 8.66 -9.89
N GLY A 174 8.97 7.85 -10.86
CA GLY A 174 9.85 6.95 -11.59
C GLY A 174 10.53 7.62 -12.77
N ASN A 175 9.84 8.53 -13.45
CA ASN A 175 10.37 9.34 -14.55
C ASN A 175 9.63 10.69 -14.62
N LYS A 176 10.11 11.60 -15.49
CA LYS A 176 9.50 12.93 -15.67
C LYS A 176 8.08 12.88 -16.25
N ASP A 177 7.76 11.85 -17.04
CA ASP A 177 6.49 11.71 -17.73
C ASP A 177 5.38 11.26 -16.76
N ASP A 178 5.73 10.65 -15.62
CA ASP A 178 4.79 10.29 -14.56
C ASP A 178 4.01 11.51 -14.02
N LEU A 179 4.59 12.71 -14.09
CA LEU A 179 3.95 13.96 -13.65
C LEU A 179 3.12 14.63 -14.74
N LEU A 180 3.20 14.18 -16.00
CA LEU A 180 2.39 14.72 -17.10
C LEU A 180 0.95 14.20 -17.06
N GLY A 181 0.73 13.02 -16.48
CA GLY A 181 -0.60 12.47 -16.21
C GLY A 181 -1.22 13.15 -15.00
N LEU A 182 -1.77 14.35 -15.19
CA LEU A 182 -2.38 15.11 -14.10
C LEU A 182 -3.52 14.30 -13.43
N PRO A 183 -3.62 14.33 -12.09
CA PRO A 183 -4.71 13.69 -11.38
C PRO A 183 -6.07 14.20 -11.88
N PRO A 184 -7.04 13.32 -12.19
CA PRO A 184 -8.35 13.72 -12.69
C PRO A 184 -9.26 14.31 -11.60
N ALA A 185 -8.89 14.15 -10.33
CA ALA A 185 -9.58 14.70 -9.18
C ALA A 185 -8.58 15.05 -8.07
N THR A 186 -9.03 15.89 -7.14
CA THR A 186 -8.28 16.26 -5.94
C THR A 186 -8.56 15.28 -4.80
N LEU A 187 -7.50 14.91 -4.09
CA LEU A 187 -7.53 14.07 -2.90
C LEU A 187 -7.76 14.93 -1.64
N ALA A 188 -8.83 14.63 -0.91
CA ALA A 188 -9.13 15.31 0.35
C ALA A 188 -8.28 14.75 1.51
N LEU A 189 -7.26 15.51 1.93
CA LEU A 189 -6.39 15.18 3.07
C LEU A 189 -6.40 16.34 4.09
N PRO A 190 -7.48 16.56 4.86
CA PRO A 190 -7.61 17.75 5.71
C PRO A 190 -6.53 17.86 6.80
N ALA A 191 -5.97 16.74 7.27
CA ALA A 191 -4.91 16.71 8.28
C ALA A 191 -3.47 16.73 7.73
N LEU A 192 -3.28 16.86 6.41
CA LEU A 192 -1.95 16.81 5.78
C LEU A 192 -1.04 17.91 6.34
N LYS A 193 0.13 17.50 6.80
CA LYS A 193 1.19 18.38 7.32
C LYS A 193 2.44 18.33 6.48
N SER A 194 2.70 17.20 5.79
CA SER A 194 3.95 16.95 5.09
C SER A 194 3.69 16.27 3.75
N VAL A 195 4.38 16.75 2.71
CA VAL A 195 4.51 16.09 1.41
C VAL A 195 5.96 15.70 1.22
N VAL A 196 6.24 14.42 0.99
CA VAL A 196 7.57 13.91 0.69
C VAL A 196 7.60 13.51 -0.77
N VAL A 197 8.57 13.98 -1.54
CA VAL A 197 8.74 13.61 -2.94
C VAL A 197 10.09 12.92 -3.10
N ARG A 198 10.07 11.74 -3.73
CA ARG A 198 11.26 10.90 -3.91
C ARG A 198 11.27 10.17 -5.24
N SER A 199 12.45 9.79 -5.68
CA SER A 199 12.60 8.88 -6.82
C SER A 199 12.06 7.49 -6.46
N ARG A 200 11.49 6.81 -7.45
CA ARG A 200 11.20 5.37 -7.36
C ARG A 200 12.46 4.53 -7.58
N ALA A 201 13.39 5.01 -8.42
CA ALA A 201 14.58 4.26 -8.80
C ALA A 201 15.72 4.49 -7.80
N GLU A 202 16.31 3.41 -7.29
CA GLU A 202 17.39 3.45 -6.29
C GLU A 202 18.74 3.93 -6.87
N HIS A 203 18.89 4.02 -8.19
CA HIS A 203 20.21 4.17 -8.83
C HIS A 203 20.36 5.30 -9.83
N VAL A 204 19.28 5.98 -10.22
CA VAL A 204 19.37 7.13 -11.14
C VAL A 204 18.54 8.28 -10.59
N PRO A 205 19.14 9.47 -10.37
CA PRO A 205 18.39 10.62 -9.94
C PRO A 205 17.38 11.02 -11.03
N VAL A 206 16.12 11.18 -10.64
CA VAL A 206 15.06 11.59 -11.57
C VAL A 206 15.04 13.12 -11.62
N ILE A 207 15.16 13.66 -12.83
CA ILE A 207 15.15 15.10 -13.07
C ILE A 207 13.72 15.54 -13.39
N ILE A 208 13.20 16.47 -12.59
CA ILE A 208 11.85 17.04 -12.76
C ILE A 208 11.90 18.57 -12.72
N SER A 209 10.98 19.23 -13.42
CA SER A 209 10.79 20.68 -13.33
C SER A 209 9.98 21.03 -12.08
N ALA A 210 10.36 22.12 -11.42
CA ALA A 210 9.65 22.66 -10.26
C ALA A 210 8.21 23.04 -10.59
N GLU A 211 7.97 23.57 -11.79
CA GLU A 211 6.66 23.94 -12.31
C GLU A 211 5.78 22.70 -12.53
N THR A 212 6.30 21.66 -13.18
CA THR A 212 5.57 20.41 -13.39
C THR A 212 5.20 19.74 -12.07
N LEU A 213 6.14 19.70 -11.11
CA LEU A 213 5.86 19.17 -9.78
C LEU A 213 4.77 19.98 -9.06
N ARG A 214 4.85 21.31 -9.13
CA ARG A 214 3.87 22.20 -8.52
C ARG A 214 2.48 21.98 -9.10
N GLU A 215 2.35 21.98 -10.42
CA GLU A 215 1.07 21.76 -11.11
C GLU A 215 0.46 20.42 -10.71
N PHE A 216 1.27 19.36 -10.72
CA PHE A 216 0.85 18.03 -10.29
C PHE A 216 0.34 18.03 -8.84
N LEU A 217 1.09 18.63 -7.91
CA LEU A 217 0.70 18.70 -6.49
C LEU A 217 -0.57 19.54 -6.29
N VAL A 218 -0.71 20.67 -6.98
CA VAL A 218 -1.93 21.51 -6.93
C VAL A 218 -3.15 20.73 -7.41
N CYS A 219 -3.03 19.97 -8.50
CA CYS A 219 -4.12 19.09 -8.95
C CYS A 219 -4.42 17.98 -7.92
N LEU A 220 -3.37 17.36 -7.37
CA LEU A 220 -3.48 16.21 -6.48
C LEU A 220 -4.10 16.58 -5.12
N VAL A 221 -3.60 17.59 -4.44
CA VAL A 221 -4.02 17.94 -3.06
C VAL A 221 -4.85 19.22 -2.96
N GLY A 222 -5.07 19.90 -4.08
CA GLY A 222 -5.83 21.15 -4.15
C GLY A 222 -5.06 22.36 -3.62
N THR A 223 -5.71 23.52 -3.64
CA THR A 223 -5.21 24.73 -2.98
C THR A 223 -5.62 24.71 -1.51
N ARG A 224 -4.65 24.85 -0.61
CA ARG A 224 -4.86 24.79 0.85
C ARG A 224 -4.72 26.14 1.51
N THR A 225 -5.46 26.35 2.59
CA THR A 225 -5.30 27.52 3.47
C THR A 225 -4.05 27.41 4.35
N VAL A 226 -3.62 26.19 4.68
CA VAL A 226 -2.40 25.89 5.42
C VAL A 226 -1.43 25.14 4.50
N GLN A 227 -0.22 25.66 4.37
CA GLN A 227 0.82 25.11 3.51
C GLN A 227 1.49 23.92 4.21
N PRO A 228 1.44 22.70 3.65
CA PRO A 228 2.21 21.59 4.18
C PRO A 228 3.71 21.79 3.90
N THR A 229 4.56 21.19 4.73
CA THR A 229 6.00 21.15 4.47
C THR A 229 6.27 20.21 3.29
N LEU A 230 7.01 20.68 2.30
CA LEU A 230 7.43 19.89 1.13
C LEU A 230 8.87 19.45 1.33
N HIS A 231 9.08 18.16 1.55
CA HIS A 231 10.39 17.54 1.63
C HIS A 231 10.72 16.89 0.29
N ILE A 232 11.87 17.24 -0.28
CA ILE A 232 12.36 16.65 -1.54
C ILE A 232 13.62 15.87 -1.20
N GLU A 233 13.55 14.56 -1.37
CA GLU A 233 14.68 13.66 -1.10
C GLU A 233 15.78 13.83 -2.16
N ASP A 234 17.04 13.62 -1.76
CA ASP A 234 18.24 13.78 -2.62
C ASP A 234 18.23 12.90 -3.88
N SER A 235 17.35 11.91 -3.91
CA SER A 235 17.11 11.05 -5.07
C SER A 235 16.45 11.80 -6.24
N LEU A 236 16.02 13.06 -6.05
CA LEU A 236 15.43 13.90 -7.09
C LEU A 236 16.26 15.16 -7.36
N VAL A 237 16.38 15.49 -8.65
CA VAL A 237 17.01 16.75 -9.09
C VAL A 237 15.93 17.67 -9.62
N LEU A 238 15.74 18.80 -8.95
CA LEU A 238 14.84 19.85 -9.41
C LEU A 238 15.53 20.80 -10.39
N THR A 239 14.84 21.10 -11.49
CA THR A 239 15.20 22.15 -12.44
C THR A 239 14.08 23.20 -12.52
N GLY A 240 14.34 24.35 -13.15
CA GLY A 240 13.34 25.42 -13.29
C GLY A 240 13.24 26.37 -12.09
N ASP A 241 12.16 27.13 -12.01
CA ASP A 241 11.93 28.15 -10.97
C ASP A 241 11.46 27.51 -9.66
N SER A 242 12.43 27.12 -8.83
CA SER A 242 12.15 26.61 -7.48
C SER A 242 11.42 27.60 -6.56
N ALA A 243 11.44 28.91 -6.86
CA ALA A 243 10.68 29.89 -6.08
C ALA A 243 9.17 29.73 -6.28
N ALA A 244 8.74 29.14 -7.40
CA ALA A 244 7.33 28.81 -7.64
C ALA A 244 6.82 27.76 -6.64
N LEU A 245 7.63 26.76 -6.27
CA LEU A 245 7.28 25.76 -5.25
C LEU A 245 7.17 26.38 -3.85
N MET A 246 8.05 27.32 -3.52
CA MET A 246 8.08 28.01 -2.21
C MET A 246 6.85 28.87 -1.93
N ARG A 247 6.07 29.25 -2.95
CA ARG A 247 4.87 30.08 -2.78
C ARG A 247 3.74 29.31 -2.12
N ASP A 248 3.65 28.01 -2.37
CA ASP A 248 2.54 27.17 -1.96
C ASP A 248 2.95 26.15 -0.89
N TYR A 249 4.26 25.99 -0.63
CA TYR A 249 4.84 25.02 0.30
C TYR A 249 6.04 25.59 1.07
N ALA A 250 6.16 25.21 2.34
CA ALA A 250 7.42 25.38 3.08
C ALA A 250 8.39 24.27 2.63
N VAL A 251 9.33 24.57 1.73
CA VAL A 251 10.20 23.53 1.15
C VAL A 251 11.44 23.31 2.01
N GLU A 252 11.67 22.06 2.40
CA GLU A 252 12.90 21.58 3.03
C GLU A 252 13.63 20.64 2.06
N ARG A 253 14.90 20.92 1.76
CA ARG A 253 15.75 20.02 0.99
C ARG A 253 16.54 19.15 1.95
N ALA A 254 16.61 17.84 1.69
CA ALA A 254 17.62 17.01 2.34
C ALA A 254 19.03 17.52 1.95
N HIS A 255 19.96 17.39 2.90
CA HIS A 255 21.34 17.89 2.81
C HIS A 255 22.32 16.74 2.64
#